data_AF-A0A5L4IY79-F1
#
_entry.id   AF-A0A5L4IY79-F1
#
_cell.length_a   1.000
_cell.length_b   1.000
_cell.length_c   1.000
_cell.angle_alpha   90.00
_cell.angle_beta   90.00
_cell.angle_gamma   90.00
#
_symmetry.space_group_name_H-M   'P 1'
#
loop_
_entity.id
_entity.type
_entity.pdbx_description
1 polymer ?
#
loop_
_entity_poly.entity_id
_entity_poly.type
_entity_poly.pdbx_seq_one_letter_code
_entity_poly.pdbx_strand_id
1 'polypeptide(L)'
;MNFIISLLDNLNDWLYTYYLVVLLVFVGIFLSFKFGFVQIGMFIESLKAVTEKADSDVLHPEHISPFQALMISTASRVGIGNIAGIAFAITVGGAGAIFWMWAMAFFGGASAFAESTLAQIYKSKDGNGFKGGPAYYITKALGMKRIGTLFAIILILTYAYGFNGLQSYTMTSAFQIYTPATTWEEFKNSGITIYIGIILTIITTILFFSKSYTIGKVSSIIVPYMAIAYTLLAVIAIILNYEKIPEVLTLIFKEAFDFKAIFGGFAGSAIAIGIKRGLFSNEAGMGSAPNAAAAAHTSHPAKQGLVQSFAVFIDVFICTSTAFLVLFSTKFIEKGQELTALPLVQQAMQEYFGDIGLHFVSAAIALFAITSLIGNYYYAQANIKYLTNNRIIMFLFKVSAVAMVFIGAQMNLTIAWSLADILMAGMATLNILAILFLSNIVKVTLRDYIIQKKAGKEPVFKAKELGIKNAECWE
;
A
#
# COMPACT_ATOMS: atom_id res chain seq x y z
N MET A 1 -11.14 25.42 16.01
CA MET A 1 -11.19 23.99 15.61
C MET A 1 -11.97 23.81 14.31
N ASN A 2 -13.24 24.21 14.24
CA ASN A 2 -14.11 23.98 13.06
C ASN A 2 -13.60 24.63 11.75
N PHE A 3 -13.00 25.83 11.81
CA PHE A 3 -12.39 26.45 10.63
C PHE A 3 -11.21 25.63 10.06
N ILE A 4 -10.35 25.11 10.94
CA ILE A 4 -9.20 24.28 10.53
C ILE A 4 -9.71 22.98 9.90
N ILE A 5 -10.71 22.34 10.52
CA ILE A 5 -11.32 21.11 9.98
C ILE A 5 -11.90 21.36 8.59
N SER A 6 -12.73 22.40 8.44
CA SER A 6 -13.32 22.75 7.14
C SER A 6 -12.25 23.11 6.08
N LEU A 7 -11.16 23.78 6.47
CA LEU A 7 -10.07 24.09 5.56
C LEU A 7 -9.34 22.81 5.11
N LEU A 8 -9.05 21.90 6.03
CA LEU A 8 -8.39 20.63 5.74
C LEU A 8 -9.26 19.76 4.83
N ASP A 9 -10.56 19.70 5.10
CA ASP A 9 -11.49 18.88 4.31
C ASP A 9 -11.64 19.43 2.89
N ASN A 10 -11.80 20.76 2.73
CA ASN A 10 -11.83 21.40 1.40
C ASN A 10 -10.53 21.18 0.60
N LEU A 11 -9.38 21.24 1.27
CA LEU A 11 -8.10 20.98 0.63
C LEU A 11 -7.96 19.50 0.23
N ASN A 12 -8.38 18.58 1.10
CA ASN A 12 -8.40 17.15 0.82
C ASN A 12 -9.29 16.86 -0.40
N ASP A 13 -10.50 17.40 -0.42
CA ASP A 13 -11.42 17.23 -1.55
C ASP A 13 -10.82 17.77 -2.83
N TRP A 14 -10.21 18.95 -2.82
CA TRP A 14 -9.59 19.50 -4.03
C TRP A 14 -8.40 18.64 -4.52
N LEU A 15 -7.52 18.23 -3.60
CA LEU A 15 -6.35 17.42 -3.91
C LEU A 15 -6.71 16.07 -4.51
N TYR A 16 -7.66 15.36 -3.91
CA TYR A 16 -8.02 13.99 -4.30
C TYR A 16 -9.05 13.92 -5.40
N THR A 17 -9.87 14.95 -5.57
CA THR A 17 -10.88 14.97 -6.63
C THR A 17 -10.28 15.42 -7.95
N TYR A 18 -9.43 16.45 -7.95
CA TYR A 18 -8.94 17.07 -9.18
C TYR A 18 -7.45 16.82 -9.41
N TYR A 19 -6.61 17.22 -8.45
CA TYR A 19 -5.18 17.32 -8.68
C TYR A 19 -4.48 15.96 -8.81
N LEU A 20 -4.59 15.10 -7.79
CA LEU A 20 -3.94 13.79 -7.76
C LEU A 20 -4.50 12.85 -8.82
N VAL A 21 -5.82 12.89 -9.04
CA VAL A 21 -6.49 12.09 -10.07
C VAL A 21 -5.84 12.36 -11.43
N VAL A 22 -5.75 13.63 -11.83
CA VAL A 22 -5.16 14.00 -13.12
C VAL A 22 -3.68 13.62 -13.17
N LEU A 23 -2.92 13.92 -12.11
CA LEU A 23 -1.49 13.64 -12.06
C LEU A 23 -1.19 12.13 -12.18
N LEU A 24 -1.88 11.31 -11.41
CA LEU A 24 -1.70 9.85 -11.36
C LEU A 24 -2.13 9.17 -12.66
N VAL A 25 -3.29 9.53 -13.18
CA VAL A 25 -3.80 8.96 -14.44
C VAL A 25 -2.87 9.34 -15.59
N PHE A 26 -2.51 10.62 -15.71
CA PHE A 26 -1.63 11.10 -16.77
C PHE A 26 -0.26 10.42 -16.72
N VAL A 27 0.39 10.42 -15.55
CA VAL A 27 1.73 9.83 -15.42
C VAL A 27 1.69 8.32 -15.52
N GLY A 28 0.69 7.65 -14.94
CA GLY A 28 0.53 6.19 -15.07
C GLY A 28 0.34 5.74 -16.51
N ILE A 29 -0.49 6.45 -17.28
CA ILE A 29 -0.65 6.22 -18.73
C ILE A 29 0.67 6.47 -19.46
N PHE A 30 1.30 7.63 -19.24
CA PHE A 30 2.57 7.98 -19.87
C PHE A 30 3.66 6.95 -19.63
N LEU A 31 3.85 6.52 -18.37
CA LEU A 31 4.84 5.52 -17.99
C LEU A 31 4.50 4.15 -18.61
N SER A 32 3.23 3.77 -18.64
CA SER A 32 2.78 2.54 -19.29
C SER A 32 3.18 2.52 -20.76
N PHE A 33 2.91 3.59 -21.52
CA PHE A 33 3.35 3.68 -22.92
C PHE A 33 4.88 3.73 -23.05
N LYS A 34 5.56 4.51 -22.22
CA LYS A 34 7.02 4.68 -22.27
C LYS A 34 7.79 3.38 -22.03
N PHE A 35 7.26 2.50 -21.20
CA PHE A 35 7.85 1.20 -20.88
C PHE A 35 7.24 0.04 -21.68
N GLY A 36 6.37 0.32 -22.66
CA GLY A 36 5.78 -0.70 -23.53
C GLY A 36 4.85 -1.65 -22.78
N PHE A 37 4.05 -1.12 -21.85
CA PHE A 37 3.13 -1.86 -20.98
C PHE A 37 3.82 -2.99 -20.23
N VAL A 38 4.95 -2.67 -19.57
CA VAL A 38 5.78 -3.61 -18.81
C VAL A 38 4.97 -4.49 -17.84
N GLN A 39 3.93 -3.92 -17.22
CA GLN A 39 3.05 -4.61 -16.28
C GLN A 39 2.26 -5.78 -16.92
N ILE A 40 1.97 -5.73 -18.23
CA ILE A 40 1.37 -6.84 -18.98
C ILE A 40 2.46 -7.64 -19.69
N GLY A 41 3.29 -6.95 -20.50
CA GLY A 41 4.24 -7.58 -21.41
C GLY A 41 5.30 -8.42 -20.71
N MET A 42 5.52 -8.18 -19.41
CA MET A 42 6.48 -8.92 -18.59
C MET A 42 5.82 -9.62 -17.39
N PHE A 43 4.50 -9.81 -17.39
CA PHE A 43 3.77 -10.44 -16.28
C PHE A 43 4.34 -11.81 -15.89
N ILE A 44 4.61 -12.68 -16.88
CA ILE A 44 5.22 -13.99 -16.65
C ILE A 44 6.61 -13.86 -16.03
N GLU A 45 7.37 -12.85 -16.44
CA GLU A 45 8.70 -12.61 -15.88
C GLU A 45 8.62 -12.08 -14.45
N SER A 46 7.62 -11.25 -14.14
CA SER A 46 7.36 -10.81 -12.78
C SER A 46 7.06 -11.98 -11.84
N LEU A 47 6.25 -12.95 -12.27
CA LEU A 47 6.00 -14.18 -11.51
C LEU A 47 7.30 -14.96 -11.24
N LYS A 48 8.13 -15.15 -12.27
CA LYS A 48 9.43 -15.83 -12.13
C LYS A 48 10.34 -15.09 -11.15
N ALA A 49 10.43 -13.77 -11.25
CA ALA A 49 11.26 -12.93 -10.39
C ALA A 49 10.83 -12.97 -8.90
N VAL A 50 9.53 -13.19 -8.62
CA VAL A 50 9.03 -13.39 -7.25
C VAL A 50 9.47 -14.73 -6.67
N THR A 51 9.45 -15.79 -7.48
CA THR A 51 9.83 -17.15 -7.09
C THR A 51 11.33 -17.42 -7.17
N GLU A 52 12.10 -16.47 -7.72
CA GLU A 52 13.53 -16.62 -7.91
C GLU A 52 14.22 -16.73 -6.55
N LYS A 53 14.86 -17.88 -6.31
CA LYS A 53 15.70 -18.06 -5.13
C LYS A 53 16.91 -17.16 -5.32
N ALA A 54 17.12 -16.26 -4.36
CA ALA A 54 18.37 -15.54 -4.31
C ALA A 54 19.49 -16.58 -4.06
N ASP A 55 20.60 -16.48 -4.80
CA ASP A 55 21.70 -17.45 -4.75
C ASP A 55 22.18 -17.66 -3.30
N SER A 56 21.94 -18.87 -2.77
CA SER A 56 22.10 -19.18 -1.34
C SER A 56 23.56 -19.14 -0.87
N ASP A 57 24.51 -19.31 -1.79
CA ASP A 57 25.94 -19.38 -1.47
C ASP A 57 26.60 -17.99 -1.36
N VAL A 58 25.88 -16.91 -1.68
CA VAL A 58 26.40 -15.51 -1.72
C VAL A 58 25.63 -14.57 -0.77
N LEU A 59 24.50 -15.00 -0.20
CA LEU A 59 23.67 -14.14 0.64
C LEU A 59 24.16 -14.10 2.08
N HIS A 60 24.58 -12.93 2.52
CA HIS A 60 24.72 -12.67 3.95
C HIS A 60 23.36 -12.89 4.63
N PRO A 61 23.30 -13.52 5.83
CA PRO A 61 22.03 -13.77 6.54
C PRO A 61 21.18 -12.54 6.86
N GLU A 62 21.73 -11.34 6.71
CA GLU A 62 21.04 -10.06 6.91
C GLU A 62 20.50 -9.44 5.61
N HIS A 63 20.71 -10.07 4.45
CA HIS A 63 20.13 -9.65 3.18
C HIS A 63 18.63 -9.98 3.12
N ILE A 64 17.85 -9.01 2.63
CA ILE A 64 16.43 -9.19 2.37
C ILE A 64 16.28 -9.73 0.94
N SER A 65 15.54 -10.83 0.78
CA SER A 65 15.26 -11.40 -0.54
C SER A 65 14.20 -10.58 -1.30
N PRO A 66 14.10 -10.70 -2.64
CA PRO A 66 13.04 -10.06 -3.42
C PRO A 66 11.63 -10.40 -2.90
N PHE A 67 11.40 -11.67 -2.52
CA PHE A 67 10.15 -12.12 -1.92
C PHE A 67 9.89 -11.49 -0.55
N GLN A 68 10.90 -11.40 0.32
CA GLN A 68 10.74 -10.73 1.62
C GLN A 68 10.42 -9.24 1.43
N ALA A 69 11.10 -8.56 0.49
CA ALA A 69 10.79 -7.17 0.16
C ALA A 69 9.37 -7.01 -0.41
N LEU A 70 8.92 -7.94 -1.27
CA LEU A 70 7.54 -8.01 -1.74
C LEU A 70 6.56 -8.13 -0.57
N MET A 71 6.85 -8.99 0.40
CA MET A 71 5.98 -9.22 1.55
C MET A 71 5.97 -8.04 2.52
N ILE A 72 7.08 -7.35 2.72
CA ILE A 72 7.10 -6.07 3.46
C ILE A 72 6.22 -5.04 2.75
N SER A 73 6.33 -4.93 1.42
CA SER A 73 5.49 -3.98 0.67
C SER A 73 4.02 -4.36 0.64
N THR A 74 3.74 -5.65 0.52
CA THR A 74 2.38 -6.21 0.49
C THR A 74 1.73 -6.06 1.86
N ALA A 75 2.47 -6.18 2.97
CA ALA A 75 1.95 -5.93 4.32
C ALA A 75 1.36 -4.53 4.51
N SER A 76 1.96 -3.53 3.87
CA SER A 76 1.54 -2.13 3.96
C SER A 76 0.41 -1.81 2.97
N ARG A 77 0.47 -2.38 1.76
CA ARG A 77 -0.58 -2.24 0.72
C ARG A 77 -1.85 -3.00 1.07
N VAL A 78 -1.68 -4.30 1.29
CA VAL A 78 -2.76 -5.23 1.63
C VAL A 78 -3.03 -5.12 3.11
N GLY A 79 -4.01 -4.30 3.44
CA GLY A 79 -4.42 -4.04 4.81
C GLY A 79 -5.91 -3.77 4.92
N ILE A 80 -6.27 -2.99 5.93
CA ILE A 80 -7.65 -2.58 6.19
C ILE A 80 -8.24 -1.81 4.99
N GLY A 81 -7.42 -1.10 4.20
CA GLY A 81 -7.85 -0.40 2.99
C GLY A 81 -8.50 -1.31 1.95
N ASN A 82 -8.00 -2.54 1.77
CA ASN A 82 -8.52 -3.53 0.83
C ASN A 82 -9.81 -4.19 1.29
N ILE A 83 -10.17 -4.01 2.56
CA ILE A 83 -11.36 -4.59 3.17
C ILE A 83 -12.38 -3.47 3.39
N ALA A 84 -12.10 -2.60 4.36
CA ALA A 84 -12.95 -1.49 4.74
C ALA A 84 -13.03 -0.43 3.64
N GLY A 85 -11.90 -0.11 2.98
CA GLY A 85 -11.86 0.91 1.94
C GLY A 85 -12.61 0.52 0.68
N ILE A 86 -12.64 -0.76 0.32
CA ILE A 86 -13.46 -1.30 -0.78
C ILE A 86 -14.95 -1.18 -0.45
N ALA A 87 -15.35 -1.64 0.74
CA ALA A 87 -16.73 -1.49 1.19
C ALA A 87 -17.16 -0.01 1.22
N PHE A 88 -16.30 0.89 1.71
CA PHE A 88 -16.53 2.33 1.66
C PHE A 88 -16.70 2.84 0.22
N ALA A 89 -15.80 2.44 -0.69
CA ALA A 89 -15.85 2.85 -2.09
C ALA A 89 -17.17 2.47 -2.75
N ILE A 90 -17.66 1.26 -2.50
CA ILE A 90 -18.94 0.77 -3.01
C ILE A 90 -20.10 1.57 -2.40
N THR A 91 -20.09 1.81 -1.08
CA THR A 91 -21.21 2.52 -0.42
C THR A 91 -21.31 3.99 -0.79
N VAL A 92 -20.17 4.66 -1.06
CA VAL A 92 -20.12 6.10 -1.31
C VAL A 92 -20.06 6.43 -2.80
N GLY A 93 -19.21 5.72 -3.55
CA GLY A 93 -19.00 5.96 -4.99
C GLY A 93 -19.79 5.03 -5.90
N GLY A 94 -20.53 4.07 -5.36
CA GLY A 94 -21.20 3.00 -6.12
C GLY A 94 -20.26 1.85 -6.51
N ALA A 95 -20.83 0.79 -7.06
CA ALA A 95 -20.10 -0.34 -7.62
C ALA A 95 -19.17 0.10 -8.76
N GLY A 96 -19.53 1.17 -9.49
CA GLY A 96 -18.69 1.77 -10.54
C GLY A 96 -17.30 2.20 -10.06
N ALA A 97 -17.11 2.50 -8.76
CA ALA A 97 -15.81 2.84 -8.20
C ALA A 97 -14.77 1.72 -8.37
N ILE A 98 -15.22 0.46 -8.37
CA ILE A 98 -14.35 -0.72 -8.52
C ILE A 98 -13.65 -0.75 -9.88
N PHE A 99 -14.34 -0.36 -10.96
CA PHE A 99 -13.72 -0.25 -12.28
C PHE A 99 -12.56 0.76 -12.27
N TRP A 100 -12.76 1.93 -11.66
CA TRP A 100 -11.72 2.95 -11.59
C TRP A 100 -10.57 2.56 -10.68
N MET A 101 -10.82 1.76 -9.64
CA MET A 101 -9.76 1.12 -8.85
C MET A 101 -8.92 0.15 -9.70
N TRP A 102 -9.55 -0.68 -10.54
CA TRP A 102 -8.83 -1.56 -11.47
C TRP A 102 -8.00 -0.78 -12.49
N ALA A 103 -8.58 0.24 -13.10
CA ALA A 103 -7.87 1.10 -14.05
C ALA A 103 -6.66 1.76 -13.38
N MET A 104 -6.82 2.26 -12.16
CA MET A 104 -5.72 2.85 -11.39
C MET A 104 -4.62 1.85 -11.05
N ALA A 105 -4.96 0.64 -10.64
CA ALA A 105 -3.97 -0.39 -10.38
C ALA A 105 -3.23 -0.81 -11.66
N PHE A 106 -3.95 -0.91 -12.78
CA PHE A 106 -3.37 -1.23 -14.07
C PHE A 106 -2.29 -0.23 -14.50
N PHE A 107 -2.59 1.07 -14.48
CA PHE A 107 -1.61 2.11 -14.80
C PHE A 107 -0.58 2.30 -13.69
N GLY A 108 -0.99 2.08 -12.44
CA GLY A 108 -0.15 2.10 -11.26
C GLY A 108 0.97 1.05 -11.31
N GLY A 109 0.75 -0.10 -11.95
CA GLY A 109 1.80 -1.12 -12.15
C GLY A 109 3.06 -0.56 -12.83
N ALA A 110 2.90 0.32 -13.82
CA ALA A 110 4.02 0.99 -14.47
C ALA A 110 4.74 1.98 -13.55
N SER A 111 3.98 2.73 -12.75
CA SER A 111 4.53 3.61 -11.72
C SER A 111 5.32 2.83 -10.67
N ALA A 112 4.74 1.74 -10.14
CA ALA A 112 5.35 0.83 -9.16
C ALA A 112 6.66 0.20 -9.68
N PHE A 113 6.68 -0.20 -10.96
CA PHE A 113 7.89 -0.65 -11.64
C PHE A 113 8.98 0.45 -11.63
N ALA A 114 8.62 1.68 -12.02
CA ALA A 114 9.56 2.78 -12.12
C ALA A 114 10.18 3.18 -10.78
N GLU A 115 9.34 3.44 -9.77
CA GLU A 115 9.80 3.86 -8.45
C GLU A 115 10.68 2.80 -7.78
N SER A 116 10.34 1.52 -7.94
CA SER A 116 11.09 0.40 -7.35
C SER A 116 12.40 0.13 -8.08
N THR A 117 12.42 0.29 -9.41
CA THR A 117 13.65 0.21 -10.21
C THR A 117 14.61 1.34 -9.81
N LEU A 118 14.12 2.58 -9.68
CA LEU A 118 14.93 3.72 -9.24
C LEU A 118 15.46 3.53 -7.82
N ALA A 119 14.62 3.03 -6.91
CA ALA A 119 15.03 2.76 -5.54
C ALA A 119 16.12 1.68 -5.47
N GLN A 120 16.10 0.67 -6.34
CA GLN A 120 17.19 -0.28 -6.48
C GLN A 120 18.47 0.35 -7.03
N ILE A 121 18.38 1.15 -8.10
CA ILE A 121 19.55 1.82 -8.71
C ILE A 121 20.27 2.72 -7.69
N TYR A 122 19.49 3.50 -6.92
CA TYR A 122 20.00 4.53 -6.04
C TYR A 122 20.04 4.14 -4.55
N LYS A 123 19.95 2.84 -4.24
CA LYS A 123 20.11 2.34 -2.86
C LYS A 123 21.49 2.65 -2.29
N SER A 124 21.59 2.55 -0.97
CA SER A 124 22.80 2.75 -0.16
C SER A 124 23.05 1.55 0.72
N LYS A 125 24.32 1.32 1.08
CA LYS A 125 24.69 0.32 2.09
C LYS A 125 24.18 0.74 3.48
N ASP A 126 23.74 -0.24 4.26
CA ASP A 126 23.28 -0.08 5.64
C ASP A 126 23.78 -1.25 6.50
N GLY A 127 25.03 -1.16 6.97
CA GLY A 127 25.73 -2.30 7.56
C GLY A 127 25.91 -3.41 6.52
N ASN A 128 25.44 -4.62 6.81
CA ASN A 128 25.43 -5.73 5.86
C ASN A 128 24.18 -5.75 4.96
N GLY A 129 23.28 -4.77 5.07
CA GLY A 129 22.07 -4.67 4.26
C GLY A 129 22.06 -3.45 3.36
N PHE A 130 20.87 -3.13 2.82
CA PHE A 130 20.65 -1.97 1.98
C PHE A 130 19.49 -1.12 2.49
N LYS A 131 19.53 0.17 2.17
CA LYS A 131 18.44 1.13 2.38
C LYS A 131 18.29 2.02 1.16
N GLY A 132 17.08 2.50 0.90
CA GLY A 132 16.82 3.38 -0.23
C GLY A 132 15.37 3.83 -0.25
N GLY A 133 14.90 4.29 -1.41
CA GLY A 133 13.57 4.86 -1.60
C GLY A 133 13.62 6.23 -2.26
N PRO A 134 12.50 6.96 -2.34
CA PRO A 134 12.43 8.19 -3.12
C PRO A 134 13.31 9.32 -2.62
N ALA A 135 13.46 9.47 -1.30
CA ALA A 135 14.41 10.43 -0.73
C ALA A 135 15.84 10.24 -1.28
N TYR A 136 16.24 8.99 -1.57
CA TYR A 136 17.55 8.66 -2.08
C TYR A 136 17.70 8.98 -3.56
N TYR A 137 16.78 8.55 -4.43
CA TYR A 137 16.91 8.86 -5.85
C TYR A 137 16.61 10.33 -6.18
N ILE A 138 15.74 11.01 -5.43
CA ILE A 138 15.55 12.46 -5.58
C ILE A 138 16.87 13.18 -5.29
N THR A 139 17.60 12.74 -4.25
CA THR A 139 18.87 13.37 -3.88
C THR A 139 20.02 12.97 -4.79
N LYS A 140 20.17 11.68 -5.12
CA LYS A 140 21.31 11.16 -5.89
C LYS A 140 21.16 11.34 -7.40
N ALA A 141 19.95 11.23 -7.94
CA ALA A 141 19.70 11.29 -9.38
C ALA A 141 19.35 12.71 -9.83
N LEU A 142 18.49 13.43 -9.09
CA LEU A 142 18.09 14.80 -9.43
C LEU A 142 18.97 15.87 -8.76
N GLY A 143 19.80 15.51 -7.77
CA GLY A 143 20.60 16.47 -7.01
C GLY A 143 19.79 17.33 -6.03
N MET A 144 18.51 17.02 -5.81
CA MET A 144 17.57 17.87 -5.08
C MET A 144 17.46 17.47 -3.61
N LYS A 145 18.54 17.60 -2.84
CA LYS A 145 18.60 17.18 -1.42
C LYS A 145 17.46 17.73 -0.57
N ARG A 146 17.07 18.99 -0.78
CA ARG A 146 15.97 19.64 -0.05
C ARG A 146 14.62 18.95 -0.29
N ILE A 147 14.34 18.55 -1.52
CA ILE A 147 13.11 17.82 -1.85
C ILE A 147 13.17 16.40 -1.30
N GLY A 148 14.32 15.73 -1.38
CA GLY A 148 14.50 14.41 -0.76
C GLY A 148 14.27 14.44 0.76
N THR A 149 14.76 15.48 1.44
CA THR A 149 14.50 15.71 2.88
C THR A 149 13.04 16.01 3.16
N LEU A 150 12.38 16.84 2.35
CA LEU A 150 10.95 17.10 2.49
C LEU A 150 10.13 15.82 2.33
N PHE A 151 10.42 15.02 1.29
CA PHE A 151 9.78 13.72 1.07
C PHE A 151 9.97 12.79 2.29
N ALA A 152 11.18 12.68 2.82
CA ALA A 152 11.47 11.84 3.97
C ALA A 152 10.65 12.24 5.21
N ILE A 153 10.55 13.54 5.49
CA ILE A 153 9.77 14.06 6.63
C ILE A 153 8.28 13.77 6.43
N ILE A 154 7.73 14.07 5.25
CA ILE A 154 6.31 13.82 4.94
C ILE A 154 5.99 12.32 5.06
N LEU A 155 6.86 11.45 4.54
CA LEU A 155 6.66 10.00 4.64
C LEU A 155 6.67 9.53 6.10
N ILE A 156 7.60 10.01 6.93
CA ILE A 156 7.63 9.66 8.36
C ILE A 156 6.32 10.10 9.05
N LEU A 157 5.86 11.33 8.80
CA LEU A 157 4.61 11.84 9.37
C LEU A 157 3.39 11.02 8.91
N THR A 158 3.34 10.68 7.63
CA THR A 158 2.25 9.91 7.02
C THR A 158 2.23 8.48 7.56
N TYR A 159 3.35 7.75 7.49
CA TYR A 159 3.37 6.32 7.78
C TYR A 159 3.52 5.99 9.26
N ALA A 160 4.49 6.61 9.94
CA ALA A 160 4.76 6.27 11.35
C ALA A 160 3.71 6.85 12.31
N TYR A 161 3.04 7.94 11.93
CA TYR A 161 2.07 8.60 12.80
C TYR A 161 0.65 8.55 12.27
N GLY A 162 0.41 9.03 11.05
CA GLY A 162 -0.93 9.02 10.43
C GLY A 162 -1.49 7.61 10.27
N PHE A 163 -0.86 6.82 9.40
CA PHE A 163 -1.31 5.47 9.07
C PHE A 163 -1.16 4.52 10.25
N ASN A 164 -0.07 4.55 11.01
CA ASN A 164 0.04 3.66 12.16
C ASN A 164 -0.99 3.96 13.25
N GLY A 165 -1.23 5.24 13.58
CA GLY A 165 -2.31 5.59 14.49
C GLY A 165 -3.65 5.07 13.98
N LEU A 166 -3.89 5.26 12.68
CA LEU A 166 -5.12 4.84 12.04
C LEU A 166 -5.34 3.32 12.00
N GLN A 167 -4.30 2.56 11.65
CA GLN A 167 -4.36 1.11 11.62
C GLN A 167 -4.66 0.57 13.02
N SER A 168 -4.05 1.17 14.06
CA SER A 168 -4.38 0.86 15.46
C SER A 168 -5.83 1.18 15.81
N TYR A 169 -6.34 2.36 15.44
CA TYR A 169 -7.75 2.71 15.68
C TYR A 169 -8.69 1.71 15.03
N THR A 170 -8.46 1.43 13.75
CA THR A 170 -9.39 0.62 12.96
C THR A 170 -9.37 -0.84 13.41
N MET A 171 -8.18 -1.34 13.74
CA MET A 171 -8.00 -2.62 14.43
C MET A 171 -8.85 -2.71 15.69
N THR A 172 -8.72 -1.74 16.59
CA THR A 172 -9.51 -1.71 17.83
C THR A 172 -11.01 -1.66 17.55
N SER A 173 -11.45 -0.81 16.60
CA SER A 173 -12.87 -0.67 16.25
C SER A 173 -13.50 -1.95 15.69
N ALA A 174 -12.71 -2.82 15.06
CA ALA A 174 -13.18 -4.10 14.52
C ALA A 174 -13.74 -5.04 15.61
N PHE A 175 -13.34 -4.84 16.87
CA PHE A 175 -13.79 -5.64 18.01
C PHE A 175 -15.02 -5.04 18.72
N GLN A 176 -15.49 -3.86 18.32
CA GLN A 176 -16.69 -3.24 18.89
C GLN A 176 -17.92 -4.16 18.77
N ILE A 177 -18.02 -4.92 17.67
CA ILE A 177 -19.12 -5.85 17.39
C ILE A 177 -19.28 -6.96 18.44
N TYR A 178 -18.24 -7.25 19.23
CA TYR A 178 -18.30 -8.24 20.33
C TYR A 178 -18.76 -7.65 21.66
N THR A 179 -19.15 -6.38 21.67
CA THR A 179 -19.57 -5.67 22.87
C THR A 179 -20.98 -5.12 22.70
N PRO A 180 -21.69 -4.83 23.79
CA PRO A 180 -22.99 -4.17 23.71
C PRO A 180 -22.90 -2.69 23.27
N ALA A 181 -21.69 -2.15 23.04
CA ALA A 181 -21.49 -0.75 22.70
C ALA A 181 -21.97 -0.45 21.28
N THR A 182 -22.89 0.50 21.17
CA THR A 182 -23.45 0.95 19.89
C THR A 182 -22.65 2.10 19.30
N THR A 183 -21.95 2.87 20.15
CA THR A 183 -21.11 4.00 19.74
C THR A 183 -19.65 3.79 20.09
N TRP A 184 -18.76 4.48 19.37
CA TRP A 184 -17.32 4.45 19.66
C TRP A 184 -17.00 4.91 21.08
N GLU A 185 -17.69 5.94 21.60
CA GLU A 185 -17.41 6.45 22.95
C GLU A 185 -17.83 5.44 24.04
N GLU A 186 -18.93 4.72 23.87
CA GLU A 186 -19.30 3.61 24.75
C GLU A 186 -18.24 2.50 24.73
N PHE A 187 -17.80 2.11 23.53
CA PHE A 187 -16.78 1.08 23.36
C PHE A 187 -15.43 1.51 23.96
N LYS A 188 -15.04 2.76 23.76
CA LYS A 188 -13.84 3.34 24.37
C LYS A 188 -13.91 3.31 25.90
N ASN A 189 -15.05 3.69 26.47
CA ASN A 189 -15.26 3.72 27.93
C ASN A 189 -15.36 2.32 28.56
N SER A 190 -15.56 1.26 27.78
CA SER A 190 -15.56 -0.13 28.27
C SER A 190 -14.20 -0.59 28.82
N GLY A 191 -13.11 0.14 28.56
CA GLY A 191 -11.75 -0.23 28.93
C GLY A 191 -11.11 -1.27 27.99
N ILE A 192 -11.89 -1.94 27.13
CA ILE A 192 -11.39 -2.96 26.17
C ILE A 192 -10.34 -2.36 25.22
N THR A 193 -10.54 -1.10 24.79
CA THR A 193 -9.62 -0.39 23.90
C THR A 193 -8.21 -0.24 24.48
N ILE A 194 -8.10 -0.10 25.81
CA ILE A 194 -6.82 0.00 26.51
C ILE A 194 -6.08 -1.35 26.45
N TYR A 195 -6.78 -2.46 26.68
CA TYR A 195 -6.17 -3.80 26.61
C TYR A 195 -5.68 -4.12 25.19
N ILE A 196 -6.48 -3.82 24.17
CA ILE A 196 -6.08 -3.97 22.76
C ILE A 196 -4.85 -3.09 22.48
N GLY A 197 -4.86 -1.84 22.93
CA GLY A 197 -3.73 -0.92 22.82
C GLY A 197 -2.45 -1.46 23.47
N ILE A 198 -2.53 -2.02 24.68
CA ILE A 198 -1.39 -2.64 25.38
C ILE A 198 -0.84 -3.83 24.58
N ILE A 199 -1.72 -4.72 24.09
CA ILE A 199 -1.31 -5.87 23.29
C ILE A 199 -0.60 -5.41 22.01
N LEU A 200 -1.17 -4.45 21.29
CA LEU A 200 -0.54 -3.87 20.10
C LEU A 200 0.80 -3.21 20.42
N THR A 201 0.92 -2.53 21.56
CA THR A 201 2.17 -1.90 22.03
C THR A 201 3.25 -2.95 22.28
N ILE A 202 2.92 -4.06 22.93
CA ILE A 202 3.87 -5.16 23.19
C ILE A 202 4.35 -5.75 21.87
N ILE A 203 3.42 -6.08 20.96
CA ILE A 203 3.74 -6.67 19.65
C ILE A 203 4.61 -5.71 18.84
N THR A 204 4.21 -4.44 18.73
CA THR A 204 4.96 -3.44 17.96
C THR A 204 6.30 -3.09 18.60
N THR A 205 6.44 -3.12 19.93
CA THR A 205 7.73 -2.94 20.60
C THR A 205 8.71 -4.03 20.18
N ILE A 206 8.29 -5.30 20.24
CA ILE A 206 9.15 -6.43 19.82
C ILE A 206 9.56 -6.26 18.35
N LEU A 207 8.62 -5.90 17.48
CA LEU A 207 8.85 -5.86 16.03
C LEU A 207 9.60 -4.61 15.57
N PHE A 208 9.31 -3.42 16.11
CA PHE A 208 9.98 -2.17 15.73
C PHE A 208 11.43 -2.15 16.25
N PHE A 209 11.69 -2.75 17.41
CA PHE A 209 13.05 -2.88 17.93
C PHE A 209 13.85 -4.02 17.27
N SER A 210 13.21 -4.89 16.51
CA SER A 210 13.88 -5.94 15.73
C SER A 210 14.72 -5.40 14.56
N LYS A 211 15.61 -6.25 14.03
CA LYS A 211 16.41 -5.96 12.83
C LYS A 211 15.53 -5.98 11.56
N SER A 212 15.94 -5.24 10.54
CA SER A 212 15.22 -5.17 9.25
C SER A 212 15.05 -6.53 8.56
N TYR A 213 16.03 -7.43 8.68
CA TYR A 213 15.91 -8.81 8.20
C TYR A 213 14.84 -9.62 8.94
N THR A 214 14.73 -9.46 10.27
CA THR A 214 13.68 -10.12 11.06
C THR A 214 12.30 -9.67 10.61
N ILE A 215 12.13 -8.38 10.34
CA ILE A 215 10.89 -7.83 9.76
C ILE A 215 10.57 -8.54 8.43
N GLY A 216 11.55 -8.62 7.52
CA GLY A 216 11.37 -9.34 6.24
C GLY A 216 10.96 -10.80 6.42
N LYS A 217 11.58 -11.52 7.36
CA LYS A 217 11.25 -12.92 7.66
C LYS A 217 9.83 -13.07 8.22
N VAL A 218 9.46 -12.24 9.20
CA VAL A 218 8.11 -12.25 9.79
C VAL A 218 7.05 -11.91 8.74
N SER A 219 7.25 -10.85 7.96
CA SER A 219 6.34 -10.47 6.87
C SER A 219 6.21 -11.59 5.83
N SER A 220 7.32 -12.26 5.47
CA SER A 220 7.29 -13.34 4.48
C SER A 220 6.50 -14.58 4.90
N ILE A 221 6.26 -14.74 6.19
CA ILE A 221 5.44 -15.82 6.73
C ILE A 221 4.00 -15.32 6.85
N ILE A 222 3.76 -14.24 7.61
CA ILE A 222 2.39 -13.85 7.97
C ILE A 222 1.58 -13.37 6.76
N VAL A 223 2.17 -12.57 5.87
CA VAL A 223 1.46 -11.88 4.80
C VAL A 223 0.83 -12.83 3.78
N PRO A 224 1.54 -13.86 3.26
CA PRO A 224 0.92 -14.83 2.37
C PRO A 224 -0.24 -15.58 3.04
N TYR A 225 -0.07 -16.05 4.27
CA TYR A 225 -1.13 -16.83 4.95
C TYR A 225 -2.37 -15.99 5.20
N MET A 226 -2.24 -14.73 5.66
CA MET A 226 -3.40 -13.87 5.90
C MET A 226 -4.13 -13.52 4.59
N ALA A 227 -3.39 -13.21 3.52
CA ALA A 227 -3.97 -12.83 2.23
C ALA A 227 -4.69 -14.01 1.58
N ILE A 228 -4.07 -15.20 1.59
CA ILE A 228 -4.66 -16.42 1.04
C ILE A 228 -5.91 -16.82 1.84
N ALA A 229 -5.83 -16.84 3.18
CA ALA A 229 -6.95 -17.24 4.00
C ALA A 229 -8.18 -16.34 3.81
N TYR A 230 -7.98 -15.01 3.81
CA TYR A 230 -9.06 -14.06 3.57
C TYR A 230 -9.65 -14.21 2.16
N THR A 231 -8.78 -14.27 1.15
CA THR A 231 -9.22 -14.36 -0.23
C THR A 231 -9.93 -15.67 -0.52
N LEU A 232 -9.50 -16.77 0.10
CA LEU A 232 -10.14 -18.08 -0.04
C LEU A 232 -11.61 -18.03 0.42
N LEU A 233 -11.91 -17.43 1.58
CA LEU A 233 -13.30 -17.29 2.03
C LEU A 233 -14.12 -16.38 1.12
N ALA A 234 -13.55 -15.25 0.69
CA ALA A 234 -14.22 -14.38 -0.27
C ALA A 234 -14.53 -15.12 -1.59
N VAL A 235 -13.58 -15.89 -2.11
CA VAL A 235 -13.77 -16.72 -3.33
C VAL A 235 -14.80 -17.82 -3.11
N ILE A 236 -14.86 -18.45 -1.94
CA ILE A 236 -15.93 -19.43 -1.62
C ILE A 236 -17.30 -18.74 -1.69
N ALA A 237 -17.46 -17.56 -1.09
CA ALA A 237 -18.71 -16.79 -1.18
C ALA A 237 -19.06 -16.41 -2.62
N ILE A 238 -18.06 -16.11 -3.46
CA ILE A 238 -18.24 -15.84 -4.89
C ILE A 238 -18.73 -17.09 -5.63
N ILE A 239 -18.11 -18.25 -5.38
CA ILE A 239 -18.50 -19.52 -6.02
C ILE A 239 -19.94 -19.89 -5.64
N LEU A 240 -20.34 -19.67 -4.39
CA LEU A 240 -21.72 -19.90 -3.94
C LEU A 240 -22.75 -18.98 -4.64
N ASN A 241 -22.31 -17.88 -5.24
CA ASN A 241 -23.13 -16.91 -5.97
C ASN A 241 -22.70 -16.74 -7.43
N TYR A 242 -22.08 -17.74 -8.04
CA TYR A 242 -21.44 -17.59 -9.35
C TYR A 242 -22.42 -17.08 -10.44
N GLU A 243 -23.71 -17.39 -10.32
CA GLU A 243 -24.77 -16.94 -11.23
C GLU A 243 -24.96 -15.42 -11.23
N LYS A 244 -24.61 -14.74 -10.14
CA LYS A 244 -24.71 -13.27 -10.00
C LYS A 244 -23.49 -12.54 -10.57
N ILE A 245 -22.42 -13.25 -10.96
CA ILE A 245 -21.20 -12.64 -11.50
C ILE A 245 -21.50 -11.74 -12.71
N PRO A 246 -22.27 -12.17 -13.73
CA PRO A 246 -22.56 -11.32 -14.89
C PRO A 246 -23.35 -10.06 -14.51
N GLU A 247 -24.27 -10.16 -13.55
CA GLU A 247 -25.06 -9.04 -13.06
C GLU A 247 -24.18 -8.01 -12.36
N VAL A 248 -23.32 -8.43 -11.43
CA VAL A 248 -22.40 -7.54 -10.71
C VAL A 248 -21.39 -6.89 -11.65
N LEU A 249 -20.84 -7.65 -12.61
CA LEU A 249 -19.98 -7.05 -13.62
C LEU A 249 -20.73 -5.99 -14.42
N THR A 250 -21.95 -6.29 -14.89
CA THR A 250 -22.79 -5.32 -15.61
C THR A 250 -23.05 -4.08 -14.76
N LEU A 251 -23.34 -4.23 -13.48
CA LEU A 251 -23.54 -3.12 -12.54
C LEU A 251 -22.29 -2.24 -12.43
N ILE A 252 -21.12 -2.85 -12.21
CA ILE A 252 -19.83 -2.14 -12.13
C ILE A 252 -19.60 -1.31 -13.39
N PHE A 253 -19.73 -1.92 -14.59
CA PHE A 253 -19.49 -1.20 -15.84
C PHE A 253 -20.54 -0.12 -16.11
N LYS A 254 -21.82 -0.39 -15.79
CA LYS A 254 -22.91 0.58 -15.99
C LYS A 254 -22.71 1.83 -15.14
N GLU A 255 -22.39 1.67 -13.85
CA GLU A 255 -22.17 2.80 -12.95
C GLU A 255 -20.84 3.50 -13.20
N ALA A 256 -19.80 2.76 -13.62
CA ALA A 256 -18.49 3.35 -13.91
C ALA A 256 -18.53 4.38 -15.05
N PHE A 257 -19.45 4.18 -16.01
CA PHE A 257 -19.62 5.02 -17.19
C PHE A 257 -20.93 5.81 -17.20
N ASP A 258 -21.61 5.96 -16.06
CA ASP A 258 -22.73 6.89 -15.91
C ASP A 258 -22.22 8.34 -15.83
N PHE A 259 -21.85 8.89 -16.98
CA PHE A 259 -21.33 10.25 -17.07
C PHE A 259 -22.33 11.30 -16.58
N LYS A 260 -23.64 11.05 -16.65
CA LYS A 260 -24.64 11.99 -16.14
C LYS A 260 -24.55 12.10 -14.62
N ALA A 261 -24.51 10.97 -13.93
CA ALA A 261 -24.31 10.94 -12.48
C ALA A 261 -22.95 11.53 -12.07
N ILE A 262 -21.88 11.20 -12.81
CA ILE A 262 -20.53 11.70 -12.56
C ILE A 262 -20.46 13.23 -12.67
N PHE A 263 -21.01 13.83 -13.73
CA PHE A 263 -21.00 15.28 -13.91
C PHE A 263 -22.01 16.01 -13.01
N GLY A 264 -23.05 15.33 -12.52
CA GLY A 264 -23.99 15.87 -11.53
C GLY A 264 -23.41 16.00 -10.11
N GLY A 265 -22.34 15.25 -9.79
CA GLY A 265 -21.72 15.25 -8.46
C GLY A 265 -20.32 14.62 -8.47
N PHE A 266 -19.34 15.32 -9.06
CA PHE A 266 -18.02 14.73 -9.35
C PHE A 266 -17.25 14.25 -8.11
N ALA A 267 -17.28 15.00 -7.01
CA ALA A 267 -16.53 14.65 -5.78
C ALA A 267 -16.98 13.31 -5.15
N GLY A 268 -18.29 12.99 -5.25
CA GLY A 268 -18.86 11.71 -4.79
C GLY A 268 -18.94 10.65 -5.89
N SER A 269 -18.45 10.94 -7.09
CA SER A 269 -18.60 10.05 -8.23
C SER A 269 -17.77 8.78 -8.10
N ALA A 270 -18.17 7.73 -8.84
CA ALA A 270 -17.39 6.52 -9.03
C ALA A 270 -15.94 6.78 -9.42
N ILE A 271 -15.68 7.81 -10.26
CA ILE A 271 -14.33 8.19 -10.67
C ILE A 271 -13.51 8.71 -9.49
N ALA A 272 -13.99 9.76 -8.82
CA ALA A 272 -13.24 10.41 -7.75
C ALA A 272 -12.99 9.46 -6.57
N ILE A 273 -14.04 8.75 -6.14
CA ILE A 273 -13.95 7.79 -5.05
C ILE A 273 -13.11 6.58 -5.44
N GLY A 274 -13.31 6.03 -6.64
CA GLY A 274 -12.55 4.89 -7.15
C GLY A 274 -11.07 5.19 -7.27
N ILE A 275 -10.69 6.37 -7.76
CA ILE A 275 -9.28 6.75 -7.86
C ILE A 275 -8.69 7.04 -6.47
N LYS A 276 -9.41 7.77 -5.60
CA LYS A 276 -8.97 8.04 -4.22
C LYS A 276 -8.71 6.73 -3.47
N ARG A 277 -9.68 5.81 -3.48
CA ARG A 277 -9.55 4.52 -2.77
C ARG A 277 -8.61 3.55 -3.47
N GLY A 278 -8.50 3.62 -4.79
CA GLY A 278 -7.50 2.89 -5.59
C GLY A 278 -6.08 3.21 -5.16
N LEU A 279 -5.74 4.50 -5.00
CA LEU A 279 -4.42 4.94 -4.54
C LEU A 279 -4.12 4.46 -3.11
N PHE A 280 -5.10 4.54 -2.21
CA PHE A 280 -4.95 4.05 -0.83
C PHE A 280 -4.72 2.54 -0.74
N SER A 281 -5.25 1.78 -1.69
CA SER A 281 -5.14 0.32 -1.73
C SER A 281 -3.78 -0.13 -2.25
N ASN A 282 -3.44 0.27 -3.48
CA ASN A 282 -2.24 -0.26 -4.13
C ASN A 282 -0.96 0.54 -3.85
N GLU A 283 -1.08 1.76 -3.34
CA GLU A 283 0.01 2.72 -3.09
C GLU A 283 0.95 2.96 -4.29
N ALA A 284 0.50 2.68 -5.50
CA ALA A 284 1.35 2.74 -6.68
C ALA A 284 1.63 4.18 -7.07
N GLY A 285 2.91 4.54 -7.13
CA GLY A 285 3.34 5.92 -7.40
C GLY A 285 3.33 6.82 -6.16
N MET A 286 2.97 6.32 -4.97
CA MET A 286 3.03 7.10 -3.73
C MET A 286 4.47 7.25 -3.20
N GLY A 287 5.37 6.32 -3.55
CA GLY A 287 6.78 6.36 -3.11
C GLY A 287 7.05 5.67 -1.77
N SER A 288 6.11 4.90 -1.24
CA SER A 288 6.24 4.14 0.02
C SER A 288 6.92 2.78 -0.18
N ALA A 289 6.35 1.92 -1.03
CA ALA A 289 6.87 0.59 -1.37
C ALA A 289 8.35 0.55 -1.83
N PRO A 290 8.89 1.56 -2.55
CA PRO A 290 10.28 1.57 -2.97
C PRO A 290 11.29 1.50 -1.81
N ASN A 291 10.89 1.92 -0.60
CA ASN A 291 11.75 1.83 0.59
C ASN A 291 12.04 0.36 0.96
N ALA A 292 11.05 -0.53 0.84
CA ALA A 292 11.26 -1.98 0.96
C ALA A 292 11.96 -2.55 -0.27
N ALA A 293 11.57 -2.09 -1.47
CA ALA A 293 12.18 -2.55 -2.71
C ALA A 293 13.69 -2.36 -2.70
N ALA A 294 14.21 -1.20 -2.28
CA ALA A 294 15.64 -0.89 -2.22
C ALA A 294 16.45 -1.81 -1.29
N ALA A 295 15.82 -2.40 -0.28
CA ALA A 295 16.50 -3.28 0.66
C ALA A 295 16.76 -4.68 0.09
N ALA A 296 16.05 -5.04 -1.00
CA ALA A 296 16.22 -6.32 -1.66
C ALA A 296 17.63 -6.47 -2.26
N HIS A 297 18.22 -7.64 -2.07
CA HIS A 297 19.40 -8.07 -2.81
C HIS A 297 18.96 -8.72 -4.13
N THR A 298 19.38 -8.16 -5.26
CA THR A 298 19.02 -8.63 -6.60
C THR A 298 20.18 -8.40 -7.57
N SER A 299 20.26 -9.20 -8.64
CA SER A 299 21.27 -9.07 -9.70
C SER A 299 21.02 -7.89 -10.63
N HIS A 300 19.76 -7.45 -10.75
CA HIS A 300 19.38 -6.37 -11.65
C HIS A 300 18.16 -5.57 -11.13
N PRO A 301 18.20 -4.21 -11.09
CA PRO A 301 17.13 -3.36 -10.58
C PRO A 301 15.74 -3.63 -11.18
N ALA A 302 15.68 -3.89 -12.49
CA ALA A 302 14.43 -4.21 -13.18
C ALA A 302 13.72 -5.45 -12.61
N LYS A 303 14.44 -6.45 -12.07
CA LYS A 303 13.81 -7.63 -11.43
C LYS A 303 12.95 -7.19 -10.24
N GLN A 304 13.50 -6.33 -9.39
CA GLN A 304 12.75 -5.81 -8.26
C GLN A 304 11.61 -4.88 -8.71
N GLY A 305 11.80 -4.12 -9.79
CA GLY A 305 10.72 -3.38 -10.44
C GLY A 305 9.55 -4.28 -10.83
N LEU A 306 9.83 -5.42 -11.48
CA LEU A 306 8.81 -6.40 -11.89
C LEU A 306 8.11 -7.04 -10.69
N VAL A 307 8.86 -7.43 -9.66
CA VAL A 307 8.34 -7.94 -8.39
C VAL A 307 7.35 -6.94 -7.76
N GLN A 308 7.70 -5.65 -7.74
CA GLN A 308 6.86 -4.61 -7.12
C GLN A 308 5.65 -4.21 -7.98
N SER A 309 5.77 -4.30 -9.31
CA SER A 309 4.62 -4.24 -10.21
C SER A 309 3.68 -5.42 -9.98
N PHE A 310 4.20 -6.61 -9.67
CA PHE A 310 3.38 -7.78 -9.37
C PHE A 310 2.57 -7.63 -8.08
N ALA A 311 3.13 -6.97 -7.05
CA ALA A 311 2.38 -6.66 -5.82
C ALA A 311 1.09 -5.86 -6.09
N VAL A 312 1.06 -5.01 -7.13
CA VAL A 312 -0.15 -4.26 -7.50
C VAL A 312 -1.25 -5.21 -8.03
N PHE A 313 -0.89 -6.30 -8.71
CA PHE A 313 -1.87 -7.30 -9.14
C PHE A 313 -2.39 -8.17 -8.00
N ILE A 314 -1.53 -8.50 -7.01
CA ILE A 314 -1.97 -9.15 -5.77
C ILE A 314 -3.04 -8.29 -5.09
N ASP A 315 -2.78 -6.98 -4.98
CA ASP A 315 -3.72 -6.02 -4.42
C ASP A 315 -5.08 -6.04 -5.12
N VAL A 316 -5.07 -5.95 -6.46
CA VAL A 316 -6.29 -6.00 -7.29
C VAL A 316 -7.09 -7.28 -7.05
N PHE A 317 -6.42 -8.43 -6.93
CA PHE A 317 -7.10 -9.70 -6.70
C PHE A 317 -7.82 -9.72 -5.36
N ILE A 318 -7.18 -9.23 -4.30
CA ILE A 318 -7.78 -9.16 -2.95
C ILE A 318 -8.94 -8.16 -2.95
N CYS A 319 -8.75 -6.96 -3.52
CA CYS A 319 -9.79 -5.94 -3.63
C CYS A 319 -11.00 -6.42 -4.41
N THR A 320 -10.79 -7.12 -5.52
CA THR A 320 -11.87 -7.68 -6.34
C THR A 320 -12.64 -8.73 -5.56
N SER A 321 -11.94 -9.58 -4.81
CA SER A 321 -12.56 -10.59 -3.96
C SER A 321 -13.42 -9.96 -2.86
N THR A 322 -12.92 -8.91 -2.20
CA THR A 322 -13.72 -8.11 -1.24
C THR A 322 -14.92 -7.46 -1.91
N ALA A 323 -14.73 -6.85 -3.08
CA ALA A 323 -15.79 -6.12 -3.76
C ALA A 323 -16.95 -7.04 -4.11
N PHE A 324 -16.66 -8.23 -4.62
CA PHE A 324 -17.67 -9.22 -4.96
C PHE A 324 -18.36 -9.78 -3.72
N LEU A 325 -17.60 -10.07 -2.65
CA LEU A 325 -18.19 -10.47 -1.36
C LEU A 325 -19.23 -9.45 -0.87
N VAL A 326 -18.90 -8.15 -0.94
CA VAL A 326 -19.80 -7.07 -0.52
C VAL A 326 -20.99 -6.94 -1.48
N LEU A 327 -20.76 -6.94 -2.80
CA LEU A 327 -21.81 -6.76 -3.80
C LEU A 327 -22.77 -7.96 -3.88
N PHE A 328 -22.34 -9.15 -3.48
CA PHE A 328 -23.22 -10.33 -3.41
C PHE A 328 -24.01 -10.44 -2.12
N SER A 329 -23.57 -9.78 -1.04
CA SER A 329 -24.25 -9.81 0.25
C SER A 329 -25.59 -9.09 0.20
N THR A 330 -26.66 -9.73 0.69
CA THR A 330 -27.98 -9.08 0.80
C THR A 330 -27.96 -7.93 1.80
N LYS A 331 -27.01 -7.92 2.74
CA LYS A 331 -26.84 -6.82 3.71
C LYS A 331 -26.44 -5.51 3.04
N PHE A 332 -25.74 -5.55 1.93
CA PHE A 332 -25.49 -4.35 1.11
C PHE A 332 -26.79 -3.80 0.51
N ILE A 333 -27.69 -4.69 0.07
CA ILE A 333 -28.98 -4.35 -0.55
C ILE A 333 -29.99 -3.84 0.49
N GLU A 334 -30.04 -4.48 1.67
CA GLU A 334 -31.02 -4.18 2.74
C GLU A 334 -30.67 -2.96 3.59
N LYS A 335 -29.38 -2.75 3.89
CA LYS A 335 -28.90 -1.73 4.83
C LYS A 335 -28.07 -0.63 4.17
N GLY A 336 -28.24 -0.44 2.85
CA GLY A 336 -27.49 0.53 2.07
C GLY A 336 -27.26 1.85 2.82
N GLN A 337 -26.01 2.32 2.82
CA GLN A 337 -25.51 3.56 3.47
C GLN A 337 -25.48 3.60 5.02
N GLU A 338 -26.19 2.76 5.77
CA GLU A 338 -26.11 2.78 7.25
C GLU A 338 -24.82 2.16 7.80
N LEU A 339 -24.30 1.11 7.14
CA LEU A 339 -23.04 0.46 7.49
C LEU A 339 -21.96 0.86 6.48
N THR A 340 -21.12 1.81 6.88
CA THR A 340 -19.99 2.24 6.05
C THR A 340 -18.75 1.43 6.38
N ALA A 341 -18.13 0.81 5.38
CA ALA A 341 -16.80 0.18 5.49
C ALA A 341 -16.77 -1.17 6.27
N LEU A 342 -16.09 -1.22 7.42
CA LEU A 342 -15.71 -2.46 8.10
C LEU A 342 -16.90 -3.31 8.61
N PRO A 343 -17.94 -2.70 9.24
CA PRO A 343 -19.11 -3.46 9.69
C PRO A 343 -19.87 -4.16 8.55
N LEU A 344 -19.85 -3.58 7.35
CA LEU A 344 -20.48 -4.17 6.17
C LEU A 344 -19.77 -5.47 5.76
N VAL A 345 -18.44 -5.48 5.74
CA VAL A 345 -17.68 -6.71 5.46
C VAL A 345 -17.91 -7.75 6.55
N GLN A 346 -17.96 -7.33 7.81
CA GLN A 346 -18.25 -8.23 8.93
C GLN A 346 -19.61 -8.91 8.80
N GLN A 347 -20.65 -8.15 8.42
CA GLN A 347 -21.98 -8.70 8.19
C GLN A 347 -22.05 -9.57 6.93
N ALA A 348 -21.37 -9.20 5.84
CA ALA A 348 -21.28 -10.03 4.65
C ALA A 348 -20.62 -11.39 4.96
N MET A 349 -19.53 -11.39 5.73
CA MET A 349 -18.89 -12.63 6.17
C MET A 349 -19.78 -13.45 7.09
N GLN A 350 -20.52 -12.79 8.00
CA GLN A 350 -21.47 -13.48 8.87
C GLN A 350 -22.66 -14.07 8.09
N GLU A 351 -23.12 -13.42 7.04
CA GLU A 351 -24.17 -13.92 6.16
C GLU A 351 -23.77 -15.25 5.50
N TYR A 352 -22.54 -15.34 4.99
CA TYR A 352 -22.08 -16.54 4.27
C TYR A 352 -21.57 -17.66 5.18
N PHE A 353 -20.98 -17.32 6.32
CA PHE A 353 -20.25 -18.30 7.14
C PHE A 353 -20.69 -18.31 8.61
N GLY A 354 -21.80 -17.63 8.96
CA GLY A 354 -22.28 -17.49 10.32
C GLY A 354 -21.26 -16.81 11.23
N ASP A 355 -21.35 -17.08 12.54
CA ASP A 355 -20.47 -16.46 13.54
C ASP A 355 -18.99 -16.81 13.34
N ILE A 356 -18.70 -17.96 12.71
CA ILE A 356 -17.33 -18.35 12.33
C ILE A 356 -16.76 -17.32 11.34
N GLY A 357 -17.55 -16.87 10.38
CA GLY A 357 -17.17 -15.82 9.42
C GLY A 357 -16.84 -14.50 10.10
N LEU A 358 -17.66 -14.11 11.09
CA LEU A 358 -17.46 -12.90 11.88
C LEU A 358 -16.15 -12.96 12.68
N HIS A 359 -15.91 -14.05 13.39
CA HIS A 359 -14.67 -14.26 14.14
C HIS A 359 -13.44 -14.29 13.24
N PHE A 360 -13.54 -14.97 12.10
CA PHE A 360 -12.47 -15.04 11.13
C PHE A 360 -12.09 -13.65 10.62
N VAL A 361 -13.07 -12.84 10.18
CA VAL A 361 -12.77 -11.53 9.59
C VAL A 361 -12.21 -10.56 10.62
N SER A 362 -12.69 -10.56 11.88
CA SER A 362 -12.07 -9.76 12.96
C SER A 362 -10.62 -10.18 13.21
N ALA A 363 -10.31 -11.48 13.21
CA ALA A 363 -8.95 -11.96 13.33
C ALA A 363 -8.09 -11.62 12.09
N ALA A 364 -8.67 -11.66 10.89
CA ALA A 364 -7.98 -11.26 9.67
C ALA A 364 -7.63 -9.77 9.71
N ILE A 365 -8.57 -8.90 10.11
CA ILE A 365 -8.35 -7.45 10.29
C ILE A 365 -7.20 -7.20 11.28
N ALA A 366 -7.10 -8.01 12.33
CA ALA A 366 -5.98 -7.95 13.26
C ALA A 366 -4.63 -8.24 12.63
N LEU A 367 -4.54 -9.30 11.84
CA LEU A 367 -3.31 -9.66 11.14
C LEU A 367 -2.96 -8.60 10.08
N PHE A 368 -3.95 -8.10 9.33
CA PHE A 368 -3.77 -7.01 8.37
C PHE A 368 -3.24 -5.75 9.06
N ALA A 369 -3.86 -5.32 10.16
CA ALA A 369 -3.40 -4.15 10.89
C ALA A 369 -1.96 -4.32 11.41
N ILE A 370 -1.66 -5.43 12.08
CA ILE A 370 -0.33 -5.69 12.65
C ILE A 370 0.73 -5.70 11.55
N THR A 371 0.46 -6.37 10.43
CA THR A 371 1.42 -6.42 9.32
C THR A 371 1.60 -5.05 8.66
N SER A 372 0.54 -4.26 8.50
CA SER A 372 0.64 -2.88 8.01
C SER A 372 1.44 -1.99 8.96
N LEU A 373 1.26 -2.10 10.29
CA LEU A 373 2.05 -1.37 11.29
C LEU A 373 3.56 -1.60 11.11
N ILE A 374 3.94 -2.85 10.86
CA ILE A 374 5.34 -3.25 10.62
C ILE A 374 5.86 -2.65 9.31
N GLY A 375 5.10 -2.77 8.21
CA GLY A 375 5.50 -2.24 6.91
C GLY A 375 5.67 -0.72 6.92
N ASN A 376 4.73 -0.01 7.52
CA ASN A 376 4.76 1.44 7.66
C ASN A 376 5.95 1.91 8.50
N TYR A 377 6.22 1.23 9.61
CA TYR A 377 7.41 1.49 10.43
C TYR A 377 8.69 1.26 9.62
N TYR A 378 8.75 0.19 8.83
CA TYR A 378 9.91 -0.12 8.00
C TYR A 378 10.21 1.03 7.01
N TYR A 379 9.19 1.56 6.34
CA TYR A 379 9.35 2.69 5.42
C TYR A 379 9.83 3.96 6.15
N ALA A 380 9.22 4.29 7.28
CA ALA A 380 9.60 5.46 8.06
C ALA A 380 11.02 5.32 8.63
N GLN A 381 11.42 4.12 9.06
CA GLN A 381 12.79 3.84 9.51
C GLN A 381 13.81 4.11 8.40
N ALA A 382 13.55 3.69 7.17
CA ALA A 382 14.43 3.96 6.02
C ALA A 382 14.61 5.48 5.80
N ASN A 383 13.55 6.26 6.02
CA ASN A 383 13.58 7.72 5.87
C ASN A 383 14.24 8.43 7.05
N ILE A 384 14.13 7.92 8.28
CA ILE A 384 14.96 8.40 9.40
C ILE A 384 16.45 8.16 9.11
N LYS A 385 16.81 6.98 8.58
CA LYS A 385 18.19 6.64 8.19
C LYS A 385 18.72 7.49 7.03
N TYR A 386 17.84 8.07 6.22
CA TYR A 386 18.20 9.07 5.20
C TYR A 386 18.54 10.42 5.85
N LEU A 387 17.74 10.85 6.82
CA LEU A 387 17.91 12.13 7.52
C LEU A 387 19.13 12.12 8.45
N THR A 388 19.37 11.02 9.14
CA THR A 388 20.44 10.92 10.15
C THR A 388 20.84 9.47 10.43
N ASN A 389 22.09 9.26 10.81
CA ASN A 389 22.61 7.97 11.32
C ASN A 389 22.71 7.95 12.86
N ASN A 390 22.17 8.97 13.56
CA ASN A 390 22.25 9.06 15.02
C ASN A 390 21.37 7.99 15.70
N ARG A 391 22.01 7.13 16.50
CA ARG A 391 21.35 6.02 17.22
C ARG A 391 20.31 6.50 18.24
N ILE A 392 20.53 7.66 18.88
CA ILE A 392 19.59 8.24 19.85
C ILE A 392 18.33 8.70 19.13
N ILE A 393 18.46 9.38 17.98
CA ILE A 393 17.30 9.82 17.19
C ILE A 393 16.50 8.60 16.71
N MET A 394 17.17 7.55 16.24
CA MET A 394 16.51 6.30 15.87
C MET A 394 15.77 5.66 17.05
N PHE A 395 16.38 5.63 18.24
CA PHE A 395 15.75 5.10 19.45
C PHE A 395 14.50 5.91 19.84
N LEU A 396 14.60 7.24 19.89
CA LEU A 396 13.48 8.12 20.20
C LEU A 396 12.35 7.99 19.17
N PHE A 397 12.69 7.89 17.88
CA PHE A 397 11.74 7.61 16.81
C PHE A 397 10.97 6.31 17.09
N LYS A 398 11.67 5.19 17.36
CA LYS A 398 11.03 3.90 17.67
C LYS A 398 10.07 4.00 18.86
N VAL A 399 10.50 4.63 19.96
CA VAL A 399 9.66 4.83 21.16
C VAL A 399 8.41 5.66 20.81
N SER A 400 8.58 6.76 20.09
CA SER A 400 7.44 7.61 19.69
C SER A 400 6.48 6.91 18.72
N ALA A 401 6.99 6.07 17.81
CA ALA A 401 6.16 5.31 16.88
C ALA A 401 5.33 4.24 17.62
N VAL A 402 5.92 3.55 18.60
CA VAL A 402 5.19 2.62 19.49
C VAL A 402 4.15 3.37 20.33
N ALA A 403 4.49 4.55 20.87
CA ALA A 403 3.53 5.36 21.62
C ALA A 403 2.33 5.77 20.75
N MET A 404 2.56 6.10 19.48
CA MET A 404 1.49 6.42 18.55
C MET A 404 0.56 5.23 18.26
N VAL A 405 1.09 4.01 18.24
CA VAL A 405 0.26 2.78 18.11
C VAL A 405 -0.70 2.67 19.30
N PHE A 406 -0.22 2.90 20.52
CA PHE A 406 -1.05 2.89 21.73
C PHE A 406 -2.12 3.98 21.72
N ILE A 407 -1.72 5.20 21.36
CA ILE A 407 -2.61 6.37 21.28
C ILE A 407 -3.69 6.13 20.21
N GLY A 408 -3.29 5.65 19.03
CA GLY A 408 -4.19 5.36 17.93
C GLY A 408 -5.26 4.33 18.29
N ALA A 409 -4.92 3.31 19.09
CA ALA A 409 -5.88 2.31 19.55
C ALA A 409 -7.04 2.89 20.39
N GLN A 410 -6.92 4.12 20.90
CA GLN A 410 -7.88 4.73 21.85
C GLN A 410 -8.55 6.00 21.31
N MET A 411 -8.07 6.54 20.18
CA MET A 411 -8.56 7.80 19.64
C MET A 411 -9.32 7.57 18.35
N ASN A 412 -10.51 8.17 18.24
CA ASN A 412 -11.12 8.36 16.93
C ASN A 412 -10.28 9.39 16.17
N LEU A 413 -9.58 8.91 15.14
CA LEU A 413 -8.58 9.66 14.40
C LEU A 413 -9.17 10.38 13.18
N THR A 414 -10.45 10.77 13.19
CA THR A 414 -11.09 11.48 12.06
C THR A 414 -10.28 12.69 11.58
N ILE A 415 -9.74 13.52 12.47
CA ILE A 415 -8.87 14.65 12.09
C ILE A 415 -7.51 14.18 11.55
N ALA A 416 -6.98 13.07 12.08
CA ALA A 416 -5.70 12.53 11.63
C ALA A 416 -5.81 11.85 10.26
N TRP A 417 -6.98 11.35 9.86
CA TRP A 417 -7.25 10.93 8.49
C TRP A 417 -7.06 12.09 7.51
N SER A 418 -7.76 13.21 7.69
CA SER A 418 -7.63 14.36 6.76
C SER A 418 -6.20 14.88 6.69
N LEU A 419 -5.48 14.91 7.82
CA LEU A 419 -4.07 15.30 7.83
C LEU A 419 -3.16 14.27 7.11
N ALA A 420 -3.37 12.98 7.36
CA ALA A 420 -2.63 11.91 6.68
C ALA A 420 -2.89 11.92 5.17
N ASP A 421 -4.13 12.14 4.74
CA ASP A 421 -4.50 12.31 3.33
C ASP A 421 -3.72 13.47 2.70
N ILE A 422 -3.67 14.65 3.33
CA ILE A 422 -2.94 15.80 2.76
C ILE A 422 -1.44 15.54 2.67
N LEU A 423 -0.84 14.94 3.71
CA LEU A 423 0.57 14.57 3.70
C LEU A 423 0.86 13.50 2.62
N MET A 424 -0.01 12.50 2.51
CA MET A 424 0.05 11.48 1.48
C MET A 424 0.01 12.10 0.07
N ALA A 425 -0.87 13.06 -0.16
CA ALA A 425 -0.94 13.79 -1.42
C ALA A 425 0.37 14.51 -1.73
N GLY A 426 0.97 15.15 -0.72
CA GLY A 426 2.27 15.80 -0.82
C GLY A 426 3.37 14.82 -1.23
N MET A 427 3.51 13.68 -0.53
CA MET A 427 4.55 12.69 -0.88
C MET A 427 4.32 12.04 -2.25
N ALA A 428 3.07 11.70 -2.60
CA ALA A 428 2.74 11.14 -3.91
C ALA A 428 3.13 12.12 -5.02
N THR A 429 2.80 13.41 -4.85
CA THR A 429 3.18 14.46 -5.80
C THR A 429 4.69 14.51 -6.03
N LEU A 430 5.47 14.59 -4.95
CA LEU A 430 6.94 14.64 -5.03
C LEU A 430 7.50 13.40 -5.73
N ASN A 431 6.95 12.22 -5.42
CA ASN A 431 7.39 10.97 -5.99
C ASN A 431 7.05 10.84 -7.48
N ILE A 432 5.81 11.11 -7.86
CA ILE A 432 5.32 11.00 -9.24
C ILE A 432 6.12 11.92 -10.17
N LEU A 433 6.39 13.15 -9.73
CA LEU A 433 7.23 14.07 -10.49
C LEU A 433 8.67 13.56 -10.60
N ALA A 434 9.24 13.01 -9.53
CA ALA A 434 10.59 12.45 -9.56
C ALA A 434 10.70 11.27 -10.55
N ILE A 435 9.77 10.31 -10.50
CA ILE A 435 9.78 9.17 -11.44
C ILE A 435 9.49 9.61 -12.87
N LEU A 436 8.70 10.67 -13.09
CA LEU A 436 8.47 11.23 -14.40
C LEU A 436 9.78 11.79 -15.00
N PHE A 437 10.52 12.60 -14.24
CA PHE A 437 11.81 13.14 -14.69
C PHE A 437 12.88 12.06 -14.87
N LEU A 438 12.88 11.04 -14.01
CA LEU A 438 13.84 9.94 -14.04
C LEU A 438 13.42 8.77 -14.97
N SER A 439 12.29 8.89 -15.66
CA SER A 439 11.71 7.81 -16.47
C SER A 439 12.62 7.34 -17.62
N ASN A 440 13.56 8.18 -18.10
CA ASN A 440 14.56 7.75 -19.09
C ASN A 440 15.55 6.73 -18.52
N ILE A 441 15.97 6.90 -17.26
CA ILE A 441 16.88 5.96 -16.59
C ILE A 441 16.20 4.59 -16.47
N VAL A 442 14.94 4.58 -16.01
CA VAL A 442 14.12 3.36 -15.94
C VAL A 442 14.00 2.68 -17.30
N LYS A 443 13.75 3.44 -18.37
CA LYS A 443 13.64 2.90 -19.73
C LYS A 443 14.94 2.24 -20.20
N VAL A 444 16.09 2.87 -19.93
CA VAL A 444 17.41 2.31 -20.29
C VAL A 444 17.67 1.02 -19.50
N THR A 445 17.40 1.03 -18.19
CA THR A 445 17.54 -0.15 -17.33
C THR A 445 16.62 -1.30 -17.75
N LEU A 446 15.38 -1.01 -18.13
CA LEU A 446 14.44 -2.02 -18.65
C LEU A 446 14.93 -2.60 -19.98
N ARG A 447 15.44 -1.75 -20.89
CA ARG A 447 15.96 -2.20 -22.18
C ARG A 447 17.17 -3.11 -22.00
N ASP A 448 18.09 -2.76 -21.11
CA ASP A 448 19.25 -3.60 -20.75
C ASP A 448 18.80 -4.99 -20.27
N TYR A 449 17.88 -5.02 -19.29
CA TYR A 449 17.30 -6.27 -18.79
C TYR A 449 16.73 -7.15 -19.90
N ILE A 450 15.92 -6.57 -20.80
CA ILE A 450 15.28 -7.30 -21.90
C ILE A 450 16.33 -7.84 -22.88
N ILE A 451 17.38 -7.07 -23.19
CA ILE A 451 18.46 -7.51 -24.09
C ILE A 451 19.19 -8.71 -23.49
N GLN A 452 19.57 -8.64 -22.21
CA GLN A 452 20.28 -9.72 -21.53
C GLN A 452 19.40 -10.99 -21.46
N LYS A 453 18.11 -10.85 -21.14
CA LYS A 453 17.15 -11.96 -21.15
C LYS A 453 16.98 -12.60 -22.52
N LYS A 454 16.82 -11.80 -23.58
CA LYS A 454 16.70 -12.30 -24.95
C LYS A 454 17.95 -13.04 -25.42
N ALA A 455 19.11 -12.68 -24.88
CA ALA A 455 20.37 -13.39 -25.11
C ALA A 455 20.52 -14.67 -24.26
N GLY A 456 19.51 -15.07 -23.48
CA GLY A 456 19.55 -16.25 -22.62
C GLY A 456 20.47 -16.11 -21.40
N LYS A 457 20.87 -14.88 -21.04
CA LYS A 457 21.76 -14.61 -19.91
C LYS A 457 20.97 -14.29 -18.65
N GLU A 458 21.56 -14.60 -17.50
CA GLU A 458 21.11 -14.09 -16.21
C GLU A 458 21.38 -12.57 -16.15
N PRO A 459 20.36 -11.71 -16.01
CA PRO A 459 20.55 -10.27 -16.09
C PRO A 459 21.39 -9.74 -14.93
N VAL A 460 22.48 -9.04 -15.25
CA VAL A 460 23.35 -8.38 -14.27
C VAL A 460 23.44 -6.90 -14.62
N PHE A 461 23.14 -6.05 -13.65
CA PHE A 461 23.16 -4.61 -13.86
C PHE A 461 24.53 -4.02 -13.57
N LYS A 462 25.01 -3.18 -14.49
CA LYS A 462 26.26 -2.43 -14.35
C LYS A 462 26.01 -0.96 -14.68
N ALA A 463 26.04 -0.10 -13.67
CA ALA A 463 25.65 1.29 -13.83
C ALA A 463 26.54 2.05 -14.84
N LYS A 464 27.85 1.77 -14.83
CA LYS A 464 28.84 2.41 -15.71
C LYS A 464 28.58 2.14 -17.20
N GLU A 465 28.23 0.89 -17.55
CA GLU A 465 27.95 0.50 -18.94
C GLU A 465 26.72 1.22 -19.51
N LEU A 466 25.79 1.62 -18.64
CA LEU A 466 24.56 2.33 -19.00
C LEU A 466 24.66 3.85 -18.83
N GLY A 467 25.83 4.38 -18.47
CA GLY A 467 26.02 5.82 -18.23
C GLY A 467 25.27 6.37 -17.02
N ILE A 468 24.82 5.50 -16.10
CA ILE A 468 24.07 5.88 -14.90
C ILE A 468 25.06 6.27 -13.80
N LYS A 469 25.00 7.53 -13.37
CA LYS A 469 25.87 8.09 -12.32
C LYS A 469 25.23 7.93 -10.94
N ASN A 470 26.05 8.00 -9.89
CA ASN A 470 25.64 8.00 -8.47
C ASN A 470 24.92 6.72 -8.01
N ALA A 471 25.20 5.58 -8.65
CA ALA A 471 24.68 4.26 -8.32
C ALA A 471 25.72 3.42 -7.56
N GLU A 472 26.07 3.86 -6.35
CA GLU A 472 27.19 3.35 -5.54
C GLU A 472 27.18 1.85 -5.23
N CYS A 473 26.02 1.21 -5.29
CA CYS A 473 25.88 -0.24 -5.07
C CYS A 473 26.03 -1.08 -6.36
N TRP A 474 26.31 -0.44 -7.50
CA TRP A 474 26.29 -1.03 -8.84
C TRP A 474 27.49 -0.63 -9.72
N GLU A 475 28.59 -0.21 -9.07
CA GLU A 475 29.80 0.30 -9.72
C GLU A 475 30.66 -0.74 -10.42
#